data_AF-R5B837-F1
#
_entry.id   AF-R5B837-F1
#
_cell.length_a   1.000
_cell.length_b   1.000
_cell.length_c   1.000
_cell.angle_alpha   90.00
_cell.angle_beta   90.00
_cell.angle_gamma   90.00
#
_symmetry.space_group_name_H-M   'P 1'
#
loop_
_entity.id
_entity.type
_entity.pdbx_description
1 polymer ?
#
loop_
_entity_poly.entity_id
_entity_poly.type
_entity_poly.pdbx_seq_one_letter_code
_entity_poly.pdbx_strand_id
1 'polypeptide(L)'
;MMNQKMGVENPSTATIVCQGETFTFKLDQALADNGGIFLIIEATEGQSNGVPRAHVKASAIKMVEEPTANAIDIRADYVAKNGAPSAAAPKIFFRYYYVNSSTGEKSGTMLAEVAWTAAAAGGGD
;
A
#
# COMPACT_ATOMS: atom_id res chain seq x y z
N MET A 1 8.47 28.21 -23.36
CA MET A 1 7.47 27.29 -22.81
C MET A 1 8.21 26.24 -21.99
N MET A 2 7.93 26.11 -20.69
CA MET A 2 8.54 25.08 -19.85
C MET A 2 7.87 23.73 -20.16
N ASN A 3 8.68 22.71 -20.44
CA ASN A 3 8.23 21.35 -20.72
C ASN A 3 7.41 20.81 -19.53
N GLN A 4 6.10 20.63 -19.71
CA GLN A 4 5.31 19.79 -18.81
C GLN A 4 5.92 18.38 -18.82
N LYS A 5 6.15 17.81 -17.62
CA LYS A 5 6.53 16.41 -17.47
C LYS A 5 5.46 15.54 -18.16
N MET A 6 5.85 14.86 -19.23
CA MET A 6 5.02 13.90 -19.96
C MET A 6 4.88 12.59 -19.16
N GLY A 7 4.28 12.63 -17.96
CA GLY A 7 4.04 11.42 -17.17
C GLY A 7 3.33 11.70 -15.84
N VAL A 8 2.65 10.67 -15.32
CA VAL A 8 1.98 10.71 -14.01
C VAL A 8 3.04 10.85 -12.91
N GLU A 9 2.87 11.84 -12.02
CA GLU A 9 3.77 12.03 -10.90
C GLU A 9 3.76 10.83 -9.95
N ASN A 10 4.81 10.67 -9.15
CA ASN A 10 4.88 9.56 -8.19
C ASN A 10 4.04 9.88 -6.94
N PRO A 11 3.43 8.87 -6.30
CA PRO A 11 2.87 9.05 -4.97
C PRO A 11 3.91 9.54 -3.97
N SER A 12 3.47 10.26 -2.95
CA SER A 12 4.30 10.52 -1.78
C SER A 12 4.64 9.21 -1.06
N THR A 13 5.54 9.27 -0.08
CA THR A 13 5.69 8.16 0.87
C THR A 13 4.36 7.88 1.59
N ALA A 14 4.26 6.65 2.12
CA ALA A 14 3.07 6.18 2.82
C ALA A 14 3.40 5.73 4.24
N THR A 15 2.57 6.12 5.19
CA THR A 15 2.50 5.55 6.54
C THR A 15 1.55 4.34 6.50
N ILE A 16 2.08 3.16 6.82
CA ILE A 16 1.33 1.89 6.78
C ILE A 16 1.33 1.28 8.17
N VAL A 17 0.14 0.94 8.67
CA VAL A 17 -0.04 0.22 9.93
C VAL A 17 -0.62 -1.16 9.61
N CYS A 18 -0.02 -2.20 10.18
CA CYS A 18 -0.53 -3.57 10.13
C CYS A 18 -0.42 -4.13 11.54
N GLN A 19 -1.47 -4.02 12.34
CA GLN A 19 -1.47 -4.47 13.74
C GLN A 19 -2.80 -5.10 14.10
N GLY A 20 -2.80 -6.37 14.50
CA GLY A 20 -4.01 -7.09 14.90
C GLY A 20 -5.04 -7.09 13.78
N GLU A 21 -6.10 -6.30 13.96
CA GLU A 21 -7.15 -6.05 12.97
C GLU A 21 -7.09 -4.69 12.29
N THR A 22 -6.14 -3.84 12.65
CA THR A 22 -5.98 -2.50 12.07
C THR A 22 -4.99 -2.56 10.91
N PHE A 23 -5.48 -2.33 9.69
CA PHE A 23 -4.65 -2.23 8.50
C PHE A 23 -4.95 -0.92 7.81
N THR A 24 -4.07 0.07 7.98
CA THR A 24 -4.25 1.37 7.33
C THR A 24 -3.11 1.69 6.40
N PHE A 25 -3.46 2.31 5.27
CA PHE A 25 -2.53 2.89 4.32
C PHE A 25 -2.84 4.38 4.19
N LYS A 26 -1.85 5.24 4.41
CA LYS A 26 -2.01 6.69 4.31
C LYS A 26 -0.86 7.28 3.52
N LEU A 27 -1.15 7.99 2.44
CA LEU A 27 -0.16 8.84 1.77
C LEU A 27 0.14 10.06 2.63
N ASP A 28 1.41 10.45 2.72
CA ASP A 28 1.83 11.65 3.45
C ASP A 28 1.28 12.93 2.81
N GLN A 29 1.07 12.92 1.49
CA GLN A 29 0.51 14.04 0.73
C GLN A 29 -0.51 13.52 -0.29
N ALA A 30 -1.62 14.26 -0.43
CA ALA A 30 -2.58 14.01 -1.50
C ALA A 30 -2.00 14.43 -2.84
N LEU A 31 -2.47 13.80 -3.91
CA LEU A 31 -2.22 14.28 -5.27
C LEU A 31 -2.98 15.59 -5.50
N ALA A 32 -2.29 16.63 -5.97
CA ALA A 32 -2.88 17.97 -6.11
C ALA A 32 -4.04 18.00 -7.12
N ASP A 33 -3.86 17.34 -8.27
CA ASP A 33 -4.86 17.23 -9.33
C ASP A 33 -5.11 15.75 -9.65
N ASN A 34 -6.16 15.19 -9.05
CA ASN A 34 -6.48 13.77 -9.15
C ASN A 34 -7.35 13.39 -10.37
N GLY A 35 -7.48 14.28 -11.36
CA GLY A 35 -8.46 14.24 -12.48
C GLY A 35 -8.48 12.96 -13.32
N GLY A 36 -8.98 11.86 -12.74
CA GLY A 36 -8.95 10.51 -13.30
C GLY A 36 -7.70 9.68 -12.95
N ILE A 37 -6.91 10.10 -11.97
CA ILE A 37 -5.74 9.37 -11.47
C ILE A 37 -6.11 8.59 -10.22
N PHE A 38 -5.84 7.28 -10.24
CA PHE A 38 -6.14 6.38 -9.13
C PHE A 38 -4.87 5.80 -8.51
N LEU A 39 -4.90 5.62 -7.19
CA LEU A 39 -3.89 4.89 -6.45
C LEU A 39 -4.15 3.38 -6.56
N ILE A 40 -3.09 2.66 -6.94
CA ILE A 40 -3.03 1.20 -6.89
C ILE A 40 -2.19 0.80 -5.68
N ILE A 41 -2.72 -0.11 -4.86
CA ILE A 41 -2.02 -0.69 -3.72
C ILE A 41 -1.89 -2.19 -3.95
N GLU A 42 -0.65 -2.66 -3.93
CA GLU A 42 -0.29 -4.07 -4.05
C GLU A 42 0.45 -4.52 -2.79
N ALA A 43 0.17 -5.72 -2.33
CA ALA A 43 0.82 -6.29 -1.14
C ALA A 43 1.17 -7.77 -1.37
N THR A 44 2.22 -8.23 -0.70
CA THR A 44 2.54 -9.66 -0.61
C THR A 44 1.63 -10.36 0.40
N GLU A 45 1.52 -11.69 0.30
CA GLU A 45 1.23 -12.48 1.50
C GLU A 45 2.29 -12.25 2.59
N GLY A 46 1.98 -12.63 3.82
CA GLY A 46 2.93 -12.58 4.93
C GLY A 46 4.20 -13.37 4.60
N GLN A 47 5.36 -12.77 4.82
CA GLN A 47 6.67 -13.39 4.62
C GLN A 47 7.38 -13.57 5.96
N SER A 48 8.19 -14.61 6.07
CA SER A 48 9.02 -14.83 7.26
C SER A 48 10.15 -13.80 7.36
N ASN A 49 10.68 -13.62 8.57
CA ASN A 49 11.75 -12.64 8.84
C ASN A 49 13.03 -12.87 8.01
N GLY A 50 13.26 -14.10 7.57
CA GLY A 50 14.41 -14.47 6.74
C GLY A 50 14.29 -14.04 5.27
N VAL A 51 13.13 -13.52 4.82
CA VAL A 51 12.91 -13.12 3.43
C VAL A 51 13.16 -11.61 3.27
N PRO A 52 14.20 -11.21 2.51
CA PRO A 52 14.41 -9.80 2.15
C PRO A 52 13.69 -9.45 0.84
N ARG A 53 13.26 -8.19 0.70
CA ARG A 53 12.87 -7.55 -0.57
C ARG A 53 11.88 -8.37 -1.42
N ALA A 54 10.82 -8.89 -0.80
CA ALA A 54 9.84 -9.71 -1.51
C ALA A 54 8.84 -8.89 -2.34
N HIS A 55 9.11 -7.61 -2.62
CA HIS A 55 8.23 -6.71 -3.36
C HIS A 55 7.78 -7.30 -4.69
N VAL A 56 8.61 -8.11 -5.37
CA VAL A 56 8.26 -8.79 -6.63
C VAL A 56 7.03 -9.68 -6.52
N LYS A 57 6.75 -10.23 -5.32
CA LYS A 57 5.58 -11.09 -5.04
C LYS A 57 4.30 -10.30 -4.78
N ALA A 58 4.37 -8.98 -4.67
CA ALA A 58 3.19 -8.18 -4.35
C ALA A 58 2.15 -8.29 -5.47
N SER A 59 0.88 -8.33 -5.09
CA SER A 59 -0.24 -8.37 -6.02
C SER A 59 -1.31 -7.38 -5.58
N ALA A 60 -2.09 -6.89 -6.54
CA ALA A 60 -3.13 -5.91 -6.28
C ALA A 60 -4.10 -6.37 -5.19
N ILE A 61 -4.22 -5.54 -4.16
CA ILE A 61 -5.27 -5.64 -3.13
C ILE A 61 -6.31 -4.53 -3.34
N LYS A 62 -5.88 -3.36 -3.84
CA LYS A 62 -6.78 -2.23 -4.12
C LYS A 62 -6.41 -1.56 -5.43
N MET A 63 -7.37 -1.48 -6.36
CA MET A 63 -7.14 -1.05 -7.75
C MET A 63 -7.79 0.28 -8.12
N VAL A 64 -8.73 0.77 -7.31
CA VAL A 64 -9.41 2.04 -7.55
C VAL A 64 -9.53 2.71 -6.19
N GLU A 65 -8.54 3.53 -5.87
CA GLU A 65 -8.52 4.33 -4.66
C GLU A 65 -8.19 5.77 -5.01
N GLU A 66 -8.87 6.71 -4.37
CA GLU A 66 -8.61 8.13 -4.61
C GLU A 66 -7.29 8.52 -3.93
N PRO A 67 -6.36 9.23 -4.62
CA PRO A 67 -5.03 9.54 -4.11
C PRO A 67 -5.07 10.71 -3.09
N THR A 68 -5.72 10.49 -1.95
CA THR A 68 -5.86 11.46 -0.86
C THR A 68 -4.84 11.20 0.25
N ALA A 69 -4.69 12.16 1.17
CA ALA A 69 -3.88 12.01 2.38
C ALA A 69 -4.67 11.38 3.55
N ASN A 70 -5.85 10.82 3.30
CA ASN A 70 -6.64 10.14 4.32
C ASN A 70 -6.12 8.72 4.54
N ALA A 71 -6.32 8.21 5.76
CA ALA A 71 -6.04 6.81 6.02
C ALA A 71 -7.13 5.93 5.40
N ILE A 72 -6.70 4.94 4.62
CA ILE A 72 -7.56 3.97 3.95
C ILE A 72 -7.48 2.66 4.73
N ASP A 73 -8.62 2.08 5.09
CA ASP A 73 -8.66 0.70 5.61
C ASP A 73 -8.46 -0.28 4.44
N ILE A 74 -7.43 -1.11 4.54
CA ILE A 74 -7.08 -2.11 3.52
C ILE A 74 -7.22 -3.55 4.03
N ARG A 75 -7.74 -3.77 5.25
CA ARG A 75 -7.74 -5.10 5.88
C ARG A 75 -8.56 -6.11 5.08
N ALA A 76 -9.80 -5.76 4.77
CA ALA A 76 -10.72 -6.70 4.11
C ALA A 76 -10.16 -7.14 2.76
N ASP A 77 -9.68 -6.18 1.96
CA ASP A 77 -9.05 -6.42 0.67
C ASP A 77 -7.77 -7.26 0.80
N TYR A 78 -6.91 -6.93 1.76
CA TYR A 78 -5.69 -7.69 2.02
C TYR A 78 -6.00 -9.14 2.40
N VAL A 79 -6.90 -9.37 3.36
CA VAL A 79 -7.22 -10.71 3.85
C VAL A 79 -7.93 -11.53 2.77
N ALA A 80 -8.82 -10.93 2.00
CA ALA A 80 -9.47 -11.59 0.88
C ALA A 80 -8.47 -12.06 -0.19
N LYS A 81 -7.41 -11.28 -0.43
CA LYS A 81 -6.40 -11.58 -1.45
C LYS A 81 -5.29 -12.53 -0.96
N ASN A 82 -4.79 -12.29 0.24
CA ASN A 82 -3.53 -12.86 0.75
C ASN A 82 -3.72 -13.74 1.99
N GLY A 83 -4.93 -13.81 2.55
CA GLY A 83 -5.18 -14.43 3.84
C GLY A 83 -4.75 -13.58 5.02
N ALA A 84 -5.11 -14.02 6.23
CA ALA A 84 -4.71 -13.34 7.46
C ALA A 84 -3.19 -13.49 7.70
N PRO A 85 -2.47 -12.43 8.08
CA PRO A 85 -1.07 -12.55 8.45
C PRO A 85 -0.91 -13.28 9.79
N SER A 86 0.32 -13.72 10.06
CA SER A 86 0.64 -14.46 11.28
C SER A 86 2.00 -14.06 11.84
N ALA A 87 2.23 -14.37 13.13
CA ALA A 87 3.52 -14.12 13.78
C ALA A 87 4.67 -14.93 13.17
N ALA A 88 4.38 -16.04 12.49
CA ALA A 88 5.37 -16.84 11.78
C ALA A 88 5.83 -16.19 10.45
N ALA A 89 4.98 -15.37 9.86
CA ALA A 89 5.24 -14.67 8.60
C ALA A 89 4.78 -13.20 8.68
N PRO A 90 5.41 -12.38 9.53
CA PRO A 90 4.90 -11.05 9.87
C PRO A 90 5.20 -10.00 8.80
N LYS A 91 6.20 -10.21 7.92
CA LYS A 91 6.64 -9.18 6.99
C LYS A 91 5.69 -9.05 5.81
N ILE A 92 5.23 -7.83 5.53
CA ILE A 92 4.39 -7.52 4.38
C ILE A 92 5.10 -6.45 3.57
N PHE A 93 5.26 -6.72 2.27
CA PHE A 93 5.90 -5.79 1.34
C PHE A 93 4.85 -5.18 0.42
N PHE A 94 4.89 -3.86 0.29
CA PHE A 94 3.94 -3.10 -0.49
C PHE A 94 4.58 -2.48 -1.73
N ARG A 95 3.87 -2.54 -2.86
CA ARG A 95 4.11 -1.69 -4.02
C ARG A 95 2.91 -0.79 -4.21
N TYR A 96 3.13 0.47 -4.53
CA TYR A 96 2.04 1.38 -4.85
C TYR A 96 2.47 2.41 -5.89
N TYR A 97 1.51 2.81 -6.72
CA TYR A 97 1.73 3.70 -7.86
C TYR A 97 0.39 4.31 -8.29
N TYR A 98 0.47 5.38 -9.05
CA TYR A 98 -0.69 5.99 -9.69
C TYR A 98 -0.90 5.43 -11.10
N VAL A 99 -2.17 5.36 -11.50
CA VAL A 99 -2.59 5.05 -12.86
C VAL A 99 -3.55 6.14 -13.34
N ASN A 100 -3.24 6.74 -14.48
CA ASN A 100 -4.19 7.59 -15.19
C ASN A 100 -5.20 6.70 -15.91
N SER A 101 -6.47 6.76 -15.52
CA SER A 101 -7.53 5.94 -16.12
C SER A 101 -7.84 6.27 -17.58
N SER A 102 -7.52 7.49 -18.03
CA SER A 102 -7.77 7.93 -19.41
C SER A 102 -6.69 7.46 -20.38
N THR A 103 -5.43 7.39 -19.93
CA THR A 103 -4.28 7.02 -20.77
C THR A 103 -3.69 5.64 -20.48
N GLY A 104 -3.99 5.07 -19.31
CA GLY A 104 -3.37 3.85 -18.80
C GLY A 104 -1.93 4.05 -18.31
N GLU A 105 -1.39 5.26 -18.35
CA GLU A 105 -0.03 5.56 -17.92
C GLU A 105 0.13 5.32 -16.42
N LYS A 106 1.27 4.73 -16.05
CA LYS A 106 1.64 4.45 -14.67
C LYS A 106 2.74 5.41 -14.22
N SER A 107 2.66 5.86 -12.97
CA SER A 107 3.79 6.51 -12.32
C SER A 107 4.93 5.53 -12.05
N GLY A 108 6.03 6.05 -11.50
CA GLY A 108 7.01 5.20 -10.82
C GLY A 108 6.39 4.42 -9.66
N THR A 109 6.95 3.25 -9.38
CA THR A 109 6.52 2.37 -8.29
C THR A 109 7.25 2.72 -7.00
N MET A 110 6.47 2.98 -5.95
CA MET A 110 6.94 3.18 -4.59
C MET A 110 6.96 1.85 -3.84
N LEU A 111 7.93 1.67 -2.95
CA LEU A 111 8.13 0.45 -2.18
C LEU A 111 8.03 0.76 -0.69
N ALA A 112 7.33 -0.10 0.05
CA ALA A 112 7.30 -0.05 1.51
C ALA A 112 7.38 -1.46 2.11
N GLU A 113 7.77 -1.54 3.38
CA GLU A 113 7.86 -2.76 4.15
C GLU A 113 7.30 -2.47 5.54
N VAL A 114 6.44 -3.37 6.05
CA VAL A 114 5.91 -3.31 7.40
C VAL A 114 5.94 -4.70 8.02
N ALA A 115 6.19 -4.77 9.32
CA ALA A 115 6.01 -5.99 10.09
C ALA A 115 4.63 -5.95 10.76
N TRP A 116 3.79 -6.94 10.45
CA TRP A 116 2.57 -7.18 11.18
C TRP A 116 2.88 -7.58 12.62
N THR A 117 2.16 -6.99 13.56
CA THR A 117 2.19 -7.38 14.97
C THR A 117 0.79 -7.81 15.41
N ALA A 118 0.71 -8.77 16.33
CA ALA A 118 -0.57 -9.08 16.96
C ALA A 118 -1.08 -7.85 17.73
N ALA A 119 -2.41 -7.71 17.88
CA ALA A 119 -2.95 -6.74 18.83
C ALA A 119 -2.36 -7.05 20.21
N ALA A 120 -1.98 -6.01 20.96
CA ALA A 120 -1.57 -6.22 22.35
C ALA A 120 -2.74 -6.91 23.07
N ALA A 121 -2.52 -8.13 23.56
CA ALA A 121 -3.42 -8.72 24.52
C ALA A 121 -3.43 -7.74 25.71
N GLY A 122 -4.55 -7.07 25.94
CA GLY A 122 -4.67 -6.16 27.06
C GLY A 122 -4.30 -6.91 28.33
N GLY A 123 -3.13 -6.58 28.90
CA GLY A 123 -2.73 -7.02 30.22
C GLY A 123 -3.63 -6.33 31.23
N GLY A 124 -4.80 -6.93 31.46
CA GLY A 124 -5.59 -6.72 32.65
C GLY A 124 -5.07 -7.69 33.70
N ASP A 125 -4.09 -7.25 34.48
CA ASP A 125 -3.86 -7.73 35.85
C ASP A 125 -4.55 -6.76 36.82
#